data_AF-A0A352PMU2-F1
#
_entry.id   AF-A0A352PMU2-F1
#
_cell.length_a   1.000
_cell.length_b   1.000
_cell.length_c   1.000
_cell.angle_alpha   90.00
_cell.angle_beta   90.00
_cell.angle_gamma   90.00
#
_symmetry.space_group_name_H-M   'P 1'
#
loop_
_entity.id
_entity.type
_entity.pdbx_description
1 polymer ?
#
loop_
_entity_poly.entity_id
_entity_poly.type
_entity_poly.pdbx_seq_one_letter_code
_entity_poly.pdbx_strand_id
1 'polypeptide(L)'
;MAKKGQKFRHYSQEIKLKAVQDYIKTNASLLAVCNKYNIASPETVLKWTRIYRKEGINGFLERRGKATKASSPFKGRPRKYFETEEEQKKYQNERAEYDKNNALQRENLKIQKQKIR
;
A
#
# COMPACT_ATOMS: atom_id res chain seq x y z
N MET A 1 -18.26 11.21 -7.21
CA MET A 1 -18.06 10.02 -6.36
C MET A 1 -17.97 8.77 -7.23
N ALA A 2 -17.30 7.70 -6.77
CA ALA A 2 -17.26 6.44 -7.51
C ALA A 2 -18.66 5.79 -7.54
N LYS A 3 -19.06 5.22 -8.68
CA LYS A 3 -20.36 4.55 -8.83
C LYS A 3 -20.28 3.12 -8.28
N LYS A 4 -21.34 2.63 -7.63
CA LYS A 4 -21.44 1.22 -7.18
C LYS A 4 -21.21 0.28 -8.37
N GLY A 5 -20.27 -0.66 -8.24
CA GLY A 5 -19.90 -1.60 -9.31
C GLY A 5 -18.82 -1.10 -10.29
N GLN A 6 -18.29 0.11 -10.12
CA GLN A 6 -17.19 0.62 -10.95
C GLN A 6 -15.93 -0.24 -10.76
N LYS A 7 -15.41 -0.81 -11.86
CA LYS A 7 -14.15 -1.55 -11.89
C LYS A 7 -12.99 -0.60 -12.12
N PHE A 8 -12.00 -0.62 -11.22
CA PHE A 8 -10.77 0.15 -11.37
C PHE A 8 -9.69 -0.72 -12.00
N ARG A 9 -8.96 -0.17 -12.97
CA ARG A 9 -7.77 -0.83 -13.52
C ARG A 9 -6.61 -0.72 -12.53
N HIS A 10 -5.97 -1.84 -12.25
CA HIS A 10 -4.79 -1.91 -11.41
C HIS A 10 -3.56 -2.14 -12.28
N TYR A 11 -2.52 -1.33 -12.06
CA TYR A 11 -1.25 -1.45 -12.75
C TYR A 11 -0.17 -1.78 -11.74
N SER A 12 0.65 -2.79 -12.04
CA SER A 12 1.79 -3.15 -11.20
C SER A 12 2.84 -2.04 -11.20
N GLN A 13 3.70 -2.02 -10.18
CA GLN A 13 4.78 -1.05 -10.08
C GLN A 13 5.72 -1.11 -11.29
N GLU A 14 5.96 -2.31 -11.81
CA GLU A 14 6.82 -2.54 -12.98
C GLU A 14 6.24 -1.90 -14.25
N ILE A 15 4.92 -2.04 -14.49
CA ILE A 15 4.27 -1.43 -15.66
C ILE A 15 4.35 0.10 -15.57
N LYS A 16 4.08 0.66 -14.38
CA LYS A 16 4.17 2.12 -14.15
C LYS A 16 5.56 2.66 -14.45
N LEU A 17 6.60 1.97 -13.96
CA LEU A 17 7.98 2.35 -14.18
C LEU A 17 8.37 2.29 -15.65
N LYS A 18 8.07 1.17 -16.33
CA LYS A 18 8.38 1.00 -17.76
C LYS A 18 7.68 2.06 -18.62
N ALA A 19 6.41 2.34 -18.38
CA ALA A 19 5.66 3.34 -19.11
C ALA A 19 6.26 4.75 -18.98
N VAL A 20 6.66 5.15 -17.76
CA VAL A 20 7.27 6.47 -17.53
C VAL A 20 8.68 6.54 -18.12
N GLN A 21 9.48 5.47 -17.99
CA GLN A 21 10.82 5.44 -18.57
C GLN A 21 10.78 5.51 -20.09
N ASP A 22 9.88 4.78 -20.74
CA ASP A 22 9.72 4.84 -22.19
C ASP A 22 9.32 6.24 -22.64
N TYR A 23 8.34 6.86 -21.96
CA TYR A 23 7.93 8.24 -22.26
C TYR A 23 9.10 9.24 -22.17
N ILE A 24 9.91 9.14 -21.12
CA ILE A 24 11.05 10.05 -20.90
C ILE A 24 12.21 9.76 -21.86
N LYS A 25 12.50 8.48 -22.16
CA LYS A 25 13.66 8.08 -22.96
C LYS A 25 13.44 8.21 -24.46
N THR A 26 12.26 7.81 -24.95
CA THR A 26 11.98 7.74 -26.40
C THR A 26 11.29 8.98 -26.94
N ASN A 27 10.96 9.97 -26.10
CA ASN A 27 10.08 11.10 -26.44
C ASN A 27 8.80 10.64 -27.18
N ALA A 28 8.35 9.41 -26.92
CA ALA A 28 7.18 8.84 -27.55
C ALA A 28 5.92 9.59 -27.10
N SER A 29 4.93 9.68 -28.00
CA SER A 29 3.64 10.26 -27.64
C SER A 29 2.98 9.46 -26.52
N LEU A 30 2.25 10.15 -25.65
CA LEU A 30 1.53 9.51 -24.54
C LEU A 30 0.58 8.40 -25.03
N LEU A 31 -0.01 8.58 -26.22
CA LEU A 31 -0.89 7.60 -26.86
C LEU A 31 -0.13 6.33 -27.24
N ALA A 32 1.07 6.45 -27.83
CA ALA A 32 1.89 5.30 -28.17
C ALA A 32 2.27 4.49 -26.92
N VAL A 33 2.65 5.17 -25.83
CA VAL A 33 2.94 4.53 -24.54
C VAL A 33 1.69 3.85 -23.98
N CYS A 34 0.52 4.50 -24.06
CA CYS A 34 -0.73 3.91 -23.57
C CYS A 34 -1.09 2.62 -24.32
N ASN A 35 -0.96 2.63 -25.64
CA ASN A 35 -1.22 1.46 -26.47
C ASN A 35 -0.24 0.32 -26.15
N LYS A 36 1.05 0.64 -25.99
CA LYS A 36 2.09 -0.35 -25.68
C LYS A 36 1.87 -1.07 -24.35
N TYR A 37 1.37 -0.36 -23.32
CA TYR A 37 1.21 -0.91 -21.96
C TYR A 37 -0.26 -1.15 -21.56
N ASN A 38 -1.20 -1.11 -22.51
CA ASN A 38 -2.65 -1.23 -22.28
C ASN A 38 -3.19 -0.29 -21.18
N ILE A 39 -2.70 0.95 -21.19
CA ILE A 39 -3.12 1.99 -20.25
C ILE A 39 -4.36 2.69 -20.82
N ALA A 40 -5.39 2.84 -19.99
CA ALA A 40 -6.68 3.33 -20.47
C ALA A 40 -6.70 4.82 -20.85
N SER A 41 -5.83 5.64 -20.25
CA SER A 41 -5.80 7.08 -20.54
C SER A 41 -4.37 7.65 -20.49
N PRO A 42 -4.00 8.55 -21.41
CA PRO A 42 -2.72 9.26 -21.42
C PRO A 42 -2.49 10.11 -20.17
N GLU A 43 -3.56 10.62 -19.55
CA GLU A 43 -3.47 11.37 -18.28
C GLU A 43 -2.91 10.50 -17.15
N THR A 44 -3.13 9.18 -17.22
CA THR A 44 -2.59 8.23 -16.23
C THR A 44 -1.06 8.21 -16.29
N VAL A 45 -0.50 8.19 -17.50
CA VAL A 45 0.95 8.23 -17.73
C VAL A 45 1.52 9.57 -17.28
N LEU A 46 0.87 10.69 -17.62
CA LEU A 46 1.28 12.03 -17.17
C LEU A 46 1.36 12.12 -15.64
N LYS A 47 0.35 11.59 -14.95
CA LYS A 47 0.32 11.55 -13.48
C LYS A 47 1.47 10.74 -12.91
N TRP A 48 1.77 9.57 -13.50
CA TRP A 48 2.91 8.75 -13.07
C TRP A 48 4.24 9.44 -13.33
N THR A 49 4.41 10.11 -14.46
CA THR A 49 5.61 10.90 -14.76
C THR A 49 5.83 12.00 -13.73
N ARG A 50 4.76 12.70 -13.30
CA ARG A 50 4.85 13.72 -12.24
C ARG A 50 5.26 13.12 -10.90
N ILE A 51 4.72 11.96 -10.54
CA ILE A 51 5.09 11.25 -9.31
C ILE A 51 6.55 10.82 -9.36
N TYR A 52 6.98 10.25 -10.49
CA TYR A 52 8.35 9.80 -10.71
C TYR A 52 9.36 10.95 -10.63
N ARG A 53 9.04 12.12 -11.20
CA ARG A 53 9.90 13.31 -11.10
C ARG A 53 10.03 13.83 -9.67
N LYS A 54 9.02 13.62 -8.81
CA LYS A 54 9.01 14.11 -7.42
C LYS A 54 9.64 13.12 -6.42
N GLU A 55 9.29 11.84 -6.51
CA GLU A 55 9.63 10.82 -5.51
C GLU A 55 10.47 9.67 -6.10
N GLY A 56 10.80 9.71 -7.40
CA GLY A 56 11.51 8.64 -8.08
C GLY A 56 10.73 7.32 -8.07
N ILE A 57 11.46 6.21 -7.93
CA ILE A 57 10.89 4.86 -7.84
C ILE A 57 10.02 4.71 -6.57
N ASN A 58 10.34 5.46 -5.51
CA ASN A 58 9.62 5.39 -4.24
C ASN A 58 8.16 5.86 -4.37
N GLY A 59 7.86 6.72 -5.35
CA GLY A 59 6.50 7.19 -5.60
C GLY A 59 5.55 6.10 -6.12
N PHE A 60 6.08 4.96 -6.57
CA PHE A 60 5.27 3.82 -6.98
C PHE A 60 5.18 2.71 -5.94
N LEU A 61 5.85 2.86 -4.79
CA LEU A 61 5.70 1.94 -3.67
C LEU A 61 4.26 2.01 -3.14
N GLU A 62 3.71 0.85 -2.78
CA GLU A 62 2.38 0.78 -2.18
C GLU A 62 2.43 1.41 -0.78
N ARG A 63 1.84 2.60 -0.66
CA ARG A 63 1.79 3.38 0.60
C ARG A 63 0.50 3.14 1.37
N ARG A 64 -0.48 2.45 0.79
CA ARG A 64 -1.66 2.02 1.56
C ARG A 64 -1.17 1.09 2.66
N GLY A 65 -1.64 1.32 3.88
CA GLY A 65 -1.32 0.44 5.00
C GLY A 65 -1.59 -1.00 4.61
N LYS A 66 -0.61 -1.89 4.82
CA LYS A 66 -0.83 -3.33 4.62
C LYS A 66 -2.06 -3.70 5.44
N ALA A 67 -3.04 -4.31 4.79
CA ALA A 67 -4.19 -4.85 5.51
C ALA A 67 -3.63 -5.70 6.65
N THR A 68 -4.06 -5.42 7.90
CA THR A 68 -3.72 -6.26 9.06
C THR A 68 -3.86 -7.72 8.66
N LYS A 69 -2.87 -8.55 8.99
CA LYS A 69 -2.82 -9.97 8.60
C LYS A 69 -4.20 -10.59 8.85
N ALA A 70 -4.72 -11.41 7.94
CA ALA A 70 -6.06 -12.01 8.09
C ALA A 70 -6.23 -12.75 9.44
N SER A 71 -5.12 -13.26 9.98
CA SER A 71 -5.01 -13.90 11.29
C SER A 71 -4.96 -12.94 12.49
N SER A 72 -5.03 -11.62 12.30
CA SER A 72 -5.04 -10.66 13.40
C SER A 72 -6.40 -10.67 14.10
N PRO A 73 -6.47 -10.91 15.41
CA PRO A 73 -7.71 -10.84 16.18
C PRO A 73 -8.41 -9.48 16.11
N PHE A 74 -7.68 -8.42 15.73
CA PHE A 74 -8.16 -7.05 15.62
C PHE A 74 -8.32 -6.60 14.16
N LYS A 75 -8.68 -7.52 13.26
CA LYS A 75 -9.00 -7.19 11.88
C LYS A 75 -10.25 -6.31 11.80
N GLY A 76 -10.13 -5.17 11.12
CA GLY A 76 -11.28 -4.33 10.79
C GLY A 76 -11.60 -3.26 11.83
N ARG A 77 -12.88 -2.92 11.97
CA ARG A 77 -13.32 -1.89 12.91
C ARG A 77 -13.27 -2.46 14.33
N PRO A 78 -12.62 -1.78 15.30
CA PRO A 78 -12.61 -2.23 16.69
C PRO A 78 -14.02 -2.39 17.25
N ARG A 79 -14.24 -3.45 18.04
CA ARG A 79 -15.49 -3.67 18.78
C ARG A 79 -15.67 -2.53 19.80
N LYS A 80 -16.87 -1.94 19.84
CA LYS A 80 -17.19 -0.77 20.69
C LYS A 80 -18.07 -1.10 21.89
N TYR A 81 -18.85 -2.17 21.80
CA TYR A 81 -19.83 -2.56 22.80
C TYR A 81 -19.45 -3.93 23.35
N PHE A 82 -19.53 -4.08 24.67
CA PHE A 82 -19.24 -5.30 25.42
C PHE A 82 -20.47 -5.63 26.26
N GLU A 83 -20.77 -6.91 26.45
CA GLU A 83 -21.94 -7.35 27.23
C GLU A 83 -21.64 -7.29 28.74
N THR A 84 -20.39 -7.54 29.13
CA THR A 84 -19.95 -7.55 30.53
C THR A 84 -18.61 -6.82 30.71
N GLU A 85 -18.35 -6.37 31.95
CA GLU A 85 -17.07 -5.75 32.30
C GLU A 85 -15.88 -6.71 32.17
N GLU A 86 -16.10 -8.00 32.42
CA GLU A 86 -15.07 -9.04 32.28
C GLU A 86 -14.68 -9.22 30.81
N GLU A 87 -15.65 -9.23 29.91
CA GLU A 87 -15.41 -9.28 28.46
C GLU A 87 -14.63 -8.04 27.99
N GLN A 88 -14.98 -6.87 28.51
CA GLN A 88 -14.26 -5.63 28.23
C GLN A 88 -12.81 -5.68 28.72
N LYS A 89 -12.58 -6.14 29.96
CA LYS A 89 -11.22 -6.31 30.52
C LYS A 89 -10.40 -7.32 29.71
N LYS A 90 -11.01 -8.44 29.34
CA LYS A 90 -10.38 -9.47 28.51
C LYS A 90 -9.92 -8.89 27.17
N TYR A 91 -10.81 -8.18 26.47
CA TYR A 91 -10.48 -7.51 25.22
C TYR A 91 -9.34 -6.48 25.36
N GLN A 92 -9.36 -5.68 26.43
CA GLN A 92 -8.28 -4.71 26.69
C GLN A 92 -6.93 -5.39 26.94
N ASN A 93 -6.92 -6.48 27.72
CA ASN A 93 -5.71 -7.26 27.98
C ASN A 93 -5.16 -7.89 26.70
N GLU A 94 -6.00 -8.59 25.92
CA GLU A 94 -5.60 -9.20 24.65
C GLU A 94 -5.02 -8.16 23.69
N ARG A 95 -5.58 -6.95 23.68
CA ARG A 95 -5.08 -5.84 22.85
C ARG A 95 -3.72 -5.33 23.32
N ALA A 96 -3.54 -5.13 24.62
CA ALA A 96 -2.26 -4.71 25.20
C ALA A 96 -1.15 -5.73 24.93
N GLU A 97 -1.45 -7.02 25.05
CA GLU A 97 -0.52 -8.10 24.72
C GLU A 97 -0.13 -8.11 23.25
N TYR A 98 -1.10 -7.93 22.35
CA TYR A 98 -0.83 -7.84 20.91
C TYR A 98 0.09 -6.66 20.57
N ASP A 99 -0.18 -5.48 21.15
CA ASP A 99 0.64 -4.29 20.93
C ASP A 99 2.07 -4.49 21.44
N LYS A 100 2.24 -5.13 22.60
CA LYS A 100 3.54 -5.51 23.16
C LYS A 100 4.30 -6.48 22.24
N ASN A 101 3.63 -7.52 21.75
CA ASN A 101 4.22 -8.50 20.83
C ASN A 101 4.65 -7.86 19.50
N ASN A 102 3.84 -6.96 18.95
CA ASN A 102 4.17 -6.24 17.72
C ASN A 102 5.34 -5.27 17.92
N ALA A 103 5.43 -4.58 19.07
CA ALA A 103 6.57 -3.75 19.42
C ALA A 103 7.86 -4.57 19.51
N LEU A 104 7.82 -5.73 20.17
CA LEU A 104 8.96 -6.64 20.26
C LEU A 104 9.42 -7.14 18.88
N GLN A 105 8.48 -7.51 18.00
CA GLN A 105 8.81 -7.89 16.62
C GLN A 105 9.52 -6.77 15.86
N ARG A 106 9.10 -5.51 16.06
CA ARG A 106 9.75 -4.35 15.44
C ARG A 106 11.17 -4.15 15.96
N GLU A 107 11.39 -4.27 17.27
CA GLU A 107 12.74 -4.19 17.87
C GLU A 107 13.65 -5.30 17.34
N ASN A 108 13.15 -6.55 17.28
CA ASN A 108 13.89 -7.67 16.71
C ASN A 108 14.28 -7.42 15.24
N LEU A 109 13.36 -6.87 14.43
CA LEU A 109 13.65 -6.50 13.04
C LEU A 109 14.68 -5.37 12.92
N LYS A 110 14.68 -4.40 13.84
CA LYS A 110 15.70 -3.35 13.89
C LYS A 110 17.08 -3.94 14.21
N ILE A 111 17.16 -4.81 15.22
CA ILE A 111 18.39 -5.50 15.62
C ILE A 111 18.93 -6.35 14.47
N GLN A 112 18.08 -7.13 13.79
CA GLN A 112 18.48 -7.94 12.64
C GLN A 112 19.05 -7.08 11.50
N LYS A 113 18.44 -5.94 11.19
CA LYS A 113 18.93 -5.02 10.15
C LYS A 113 20.27 -4.37 10.51
N GLN A 114 20.53 -4.13 11.79
CA GLN A 114 21.81 -3.59 12.26
C GLN A 114 22.93 -4.63 12.14
N LYS A 115 22.64 -5.92 12.36
CA LYS A 115 23.61 -7.01 12.26
C LYS A 115 24.05 -7.37 10.82
N ILE A 116 23.30 -6.91 9.81
CA ILE A 116 23.57 -7.20 8.39
C ILE A 116 24.41 -6.08 7.74
N ARG A 117 24.75 -5.04 8.49
CA ARG A 117 25.51 -3.88 8.03
C ARG A 117 26.97 -3.98 8.47
#